data_AF-S7QBL6-F1
#
_entry.id   AF-S7QBL6-F1
#
_cell.length_a   1.000
_cell.length_b   1.000
_cell.length_c   1.000
_cell.angle_alpha   90.00
_cell.angle_beta   90.00
_cell.angle_gamma   90.00
#
_symmetry.space_group_name_H-M   'P 1'
#
loop_
_entity.id
_entity.type
_entity.pdbx_description
1 polymer ?
#
loop_
_entity_poly.entity_id
_entity_poly.type
_entity_poly.pdbx_seq_one_letter_code
_entity_poly.pdbx_strand_id
1 'polypeptide(L)'
;MTAIYCGKECYRKHWRLHRDACKVEAEIRKSEQGQLVAEIRKWALIHRGILDLATTHALQLDVFPARIHTHFLSLALSRPSCSFPPTSPAFTIAAATILPLPLPAAPALKAQTAEIIKRGGLGVAQCVLTCGDARVPDACAVLERPRTRVVLTNWKDLLKGVVEGTVREEELAPLGLVKYRITARLLDRKDKYAAITWSNGRVTGHTLSKMDGAFCQPLPTRL
;
A
#
# COMPACT_ATOMS: atom_id res chain seq x y z
N MET A 1 -4.75 17.32 -6.82
CA MET A 1 -4.50 16.54 -8.04
C MET A 1 -3.51 17.32 -8.86
N THR A 2 -2.25 16.91 -8.83
CA THR A 2 -1.20 17.55 -9.64
C THR A 2 -1.37 17.07 -11.07
N ALA A 3 -1.90 17.91 -11.96
CA ALA A 3 -1.99 17.59 -13.38
C ALA A 3 -0.61 17.75 -14.02
N ILE A 4 -0.11 16.70 -14.68
CA ILE A 4 1.16 16.71 -15.40
C ILE A 4 0.84 16.89 -16.89
N TYR A 5 1.46 17.88 -17.52
CA TYR A 5 1.26 18.21 -18.93
C TYR A 5 2.57 18.02 -19.69
N CYS A 6 2.50 17.47 -20.91
CA CYS A 6 3.68 17.34 -21.77
C CYS A 6 4.21 18.69 -22.30
N GLY A 7 3.40 19.75 -22.22
CA GLY A 7 3.80 21.10 -22.64
C GLY A 7 2.75 22.17 -22.29
N LYS A 8 3.14 23.44 -22.50
CA LYS A 8 2.29 24.62 -22.21
C LYS A 8 0.99 24.63 -23.01
N GLU A 9 0.99 24.08 -24.22
CA GLU A 9 -0.22 24.01 -25.06
C GLU A 9 -1.29 23.09 -24.47
N CYS A 10 -0.91 21.89 -24.02
CA CYS A 10 -1.82 20.96 -23.35
C CYS A 10 -2.35 21.54 -22.04
N TYR A 11 -1.52 22.25 -21.28
CA TYR A 11 -1.95 22.99 -20.09
C TYR A 11 -3.03 24.02 -20.44
N ARG A 12 -2.80 24.89 -21.45
CA ARG A 12 -3.76 25.92 -21.85
C ARG A 12 -5.09 25.32 -22.33
N LYS A 13 -5.04 24.23 -23.11
CA LYS A 13 -6.25 23.52 -23.57
C LYS A 13 -7.05 22.93 -22.40
N HIS A 14 -6.38 22.32 -21.41
CA HIS A 14 -7.03 21.73 -20.25
C HIS A 14 -7.43 22.76 -19.17
N TRP A 15 -6.84 23.96 -19.17
CA TRP A 15 -7.03 24.96 -18.11
C TRP A 15 -8.49 25.32 -17.85
N ARG A 16 -9.33 25.38 -18.88
CA ARG A 16 -10.77 25.67 -18.73
C ARG A 16 -11.49 24.66 -17.83
N LEU A 17 -11.09 23.39 -17.87
CA LEU A 17 -11.64 22.32 -17.03
C LEU A 17 -10.95 22.25 -15.66
N HIS A 18 -9.65 22.56 -15.61
CA HIS A 18 -8.85 22.43 -14.41
C HIS A 18 -8.94 23.60 -13.43
N ARG A 19 -9.25 24.82 -13.91
CA ARG A 19 -9.19 26.06 -13.12
C ARG A 19 -9.99 25.96 -11.81
N ASP A 20 -11.23 25.50 -11.88
CA ASP A 20 -12.11 25.46 -10.71
C ASP A 20 -11.65 24.42 -9.70
N ALA A 21 -11.26 23.23 -10.18
CA ALA A 21 -10.65 22.19 -9.34
C ALA A 21 -9.35 22.70 -8.67
N CYS A 22 -8.51 23.41 -9.41
CA CYS A 22 -7.27 24.00 -8.88
C CYS A 22 -7.55 25.04 -7.79
N LYS A 23 -8.57 25.90 -7.99
CA LYS A 23 -8.97 26.91 -7.00
C LYS A 23 -9.49 26.26 -5.71
N VAL A 24 -10.37 25.26 -5.82
CA VAL A 24 -10.88 24.51 -4.65
C VAL A 24 -9.73 23.84 -3.90
N GLU A 25 -8.79 23.22 -4.62
CA GLU A 25 -7.62 22.61 -3.98
C GLU A 25 -6.72 23.63 -3.29
N ALA A 26 -6.53 24.82 -3.88
CA ALA A 26 -5.76 25.89 -3.28
C ALA A 26 -6.44 26.42 -2.01
N GLU A 27 -7.77 26.48 -1.96
CA GLU A 27 -8.53 26.88 -0.77
C GLU A 27 -8.47 25.81 0.32
N ILE A 28 -8.61 24.53 -0.03
CA ILE A 28 -8.47 23.41 0.93
C ILE A 28 -7.09 23.47 1.60
N ARG A 29 -6.02 23.72 0.83
CA ARG A 29 -4.64 23.83 1.34
C ARG A 29 -4.42 24.99 2.31
N LYS A 30 -5.33 25.96 2.41
CA LYS A 30 -5.22 27.04 3.41
C LYS A 30 -5.64 26.58 4.80
N SER A 31 -6.45 25.53 4.91
CA SER A 31 -6.79 24.94 6.20
C SER A 31 -5.66 24.05 6.72
N GLU A 32 -5.45 24.00 8.04
CA GLU A 32 -4.48 23.09 8.67
C GLU A 32 -4.71 21.64 8.25
N GLN A 33 -5.99 21.24 8.20
CA GLN A 33 -6.41 19.93 7.75
C GLN A 33 -6.02 19.64 6.29
N GLY A 34 -6.18 20.62 5.41
CA GLY A 34 -5.79 20.48 4.00
C GLY A 34 -4.28 20.47 3.79
N GLN A 35 -3.51 21.16 4.63
CA GLN A 35 -2.04 21.05 4.66
C GLN A 35 -1.63 19.65 5.10
N LEU A 36 -2.21 19.12 6.18
CA LEU A 36 -1.95 17.77 6.67
C LEU A 36 -2.26 16.71 5.60
N VAL A 37 -3.42 16.82 4.92
CA VAL A 37 -3.76 15.93 3.79
C VAL A 37 -2.74 16.02 2.65
N ALA A 38 -2.25 17.23 2.33
CA ALA A 38 -1.24 17.41 1.30
C ALA A 38 0.13 16.80 1.70
N GLU A 39 0.52 16.95 2.96
CA GLU A 39 1.73 16.35 3.52
C GLU A 39 1.65 14.82 3.51
N ILE A 40 0.54 14.22 3.95
CA ILE A 40 0.32 12.76 3.91
C ILE A 40 0.41 12.24 2.47
N ARG A 41 -0.21 12.94 1.51
CA ARG A 41 -0.14 12.55 0.08
C ARG A 41 1.29 12.60 -0.45
N LYS A 42 2.05 13.63 -0.09
CA LYS A 42 3.46 13.75 -0.47
C LYS A 42 4.29 12.62 0.14
N TRP A 43 4.07 12.32 1.42
CA TRP A 43 4.72 11.22 2.13
C TRP A 43 4.38 9.86 1.50
N ALA A 44 3.10 9.61 1.18
CA ALA A 44 2.68 8.37 0.53
C ALA A 44 3.33 8.19 -0.85
N LEU A 45 3.48 9.29 -1.61
CA LEU A 45 4.17 9.25 -2.89
C LEU A 45 5.65 8.85 -2.76
N ILE A 46 6.34 9.36 -1.73
CA ILE A 46 7.74 9.02 -1.44
C ILE A 46 7.86 7.54 -1.05
N HIS A 47 6.96 7.04 -0.21
CA HIS A 47 6.98 5.68 0.32
C HIS A 47 6.10 4.69 -0.46
N ARG A 48 5.77 5.01 -1.72
CA ARG A 48 4.79 4.23 -2.50
C ARG A 48 5.19 2.76 -2.63
N GLY A 49 6.45 2.47 -2.92
CA GLY A 49 6.94 1.09 -3.10
C GLY A 49 6.70 0.22 -1.86
N ILE A 50 7.06 0.72 -0.68
CA ILE A 50 6.84 0.00 0.58
C ILE A 50 5.36 -0.07 0.99
N LEU A 51 4.55 0.94 0.67
CA LEU A 51 3.10 0.92 0.91
C LEU A 51 2.38 -0.13 0.04
N ASP A 52 2.77 -0.24 -1.24
CA ASP A 52 2.26 -1.27 -2.15
C ASP A 52 2.63 -2.68 -1.67
N LEU A 53 3.88 -2.87 -1.21
CA LEU A 53 4.36 -4.12 -0.64
C LEU A 53 3.61 -4.48 0.66
N ALA A 54 3.47 -3.52 1.58
CA ALA A 54 2.75 -3.70 2.83
C ALA A 54 1.29 -4.05 2.58
N THR A 55 0.62 -3.35 1.67
CA THR A 55 -0.79 -3.61 1.30
C THR A 55 -0.96 -5.02 0.73
N THR A 56 -0.08 -5.44 -0.18
CA THR A 56 -0.11 -6.77 -0.79
C THR A 56 0.05 -7.88 0.25
N HIS A 57 0.97 -7.71 1.20
CA HIS A 57 1.25 -8.71 2.22
C HIS A 57 0.24 -8.71 3.37
N ALA A 58 -0.21 -7.53 3.81
CA ALA A 58 -1.26 -7.41 4.81
C ALA A 58 -2.54 -8.10 4.32
N LEU A 59 -2.96 -7.84 3.08
CA LEU A 59 -4.13 -8.49 2.50
C LEU A 59 -3.85 -9.93 2.03
N GLN A 60 -2.59 -10.38 2.09
CA GLN A 60 -2.14 -11.71 1.66
C GLN A 60 -2.59 -12.03 0.23
N LEU A 61 -2.48 -11.07 -0.70
CA LEU A 61 -3.06 -11.20 -2.05
C LEU A 61 -2.44 -12.35 -2.88
N ASP A 62 -1.18 -12.71 -2.57
CA ASP A 62 -0.49 -13.88 -3.12
C ASP A 62 -1.18 -15.21 -2.80
N VAL A 63 -2.00 -15.21 -1.76
CA VAL A 63 -2.67 -16.41 -1.23
C VAL A 63 -4.18 -16.30 -1.37
N PHE A 64 -4.74 -15.13 -1.04
CA PHE A 64 -6.18 -14.84 -1.01
C PHE A 64 -6.51 -13.63 -1.89
N PRO A 65 -6.42 -13.75 -3.23
CA PRO A 65 -6.60 -12.62 -4.14
C PRO A 65 -7.98 -11.95 -4.00
N ALA A 66 -9.01 -12.71 -3.63
CA ALA A 66 -10.36 -12.17 -3.42
C ALA A 66 -10.44 -11.09 -2.31
N ARG A 67 -9.46 -11.03 -1.40
CA ARG A 67 -9.41 -10.00 -0.34
C ARG A 67 -9.25 -8.59 -0.90
N ILE A 68 -8.76 -8.44 -2.12
CA ILE A 68 -8.70 -7.15 -2.83
C ILE A 68 -10.09 -6.50 -2.99
N HIS A 69 -11.16 -7.29 -2.96
CA HIS A 69 -12.55 -6.83 -3.11
C HIS A 69 -13.33 -6.78 -1.80
N THR A 70 -12.78 -7.34 -0.72
CA THR A 70 -13.50 -7.44 0.57
C THR A 70 -12.81 -6.72 1.73
N HIS A 71 -11.53 -6.40 1.63
CA HIS A 71 -10.75 -5.80 2.71
C HIS A 71 -9.82 -4.68 2.22
N PHE A 72 -9.41 -3.80 3.14
CA PHE A 72 -8.39 -2.77 2.92
C PHE A 72 -7.44 -2.66 4.11
N LEU A 73 -6.26 -2.12 3.87
CA LEU A 73 -5.27 -1.83 4.91
C LEU A 73 -5.47 -0.41 5.44
N SER A 74 -5.75 -0.26 6.72
CA SER A 74 -5.79 1.03 7.42
C SER A 74 -4.48 1.25 8.16
N LEU A 75 -3.77 2.35 7.84
CA LEU A 75 -2.54 2.76 8.52
C LEU A 75 -2.81 4.05 9.29
N ALA A 76 -2.70 3.99 10.62
CA ALA A 76 -2.71 5.18 11.46
C ALA A 76 -1.27 5.72 11.54
N LEU A 77 -1.12 6.98 11.18
CA LEU A 77 0.12 7.72 11.20
C LEU A 77 0.19 8.61 12.45
N SER A 78 1.39 8.76 12.99
CA SER A 78 1.71 9.77 14.00
C SER A 78 2.67 10.80 13.44
N ARG A 79 2.46 12.07 13.83
CA ARG A 79 3.39 13.16 13.56
C ARG A 79 4.22 13.40 14.82
N PRO A 80 5.56 13.40 14.74
CA PRO A 80 6.39 13.74 15.89
C PRO A 80 6.07 15.17 16.35
N SER A 81 5.79 15.33 17.65
CA SER A 81 5.32 16.60 18.24
C SER A 81 6.43 17.64 18.41
N CYS A 82 7.71 17.23 18.41
CA CYS A 82 8.85 18.11 18.64
C CYS A 82 10.08 17.66 17.85
N SER A 83 10.50 18.44 16.86
CA SER A 83 11.92 18.59 16.54
C SER A 83 12.13 19.84 15.69
N PHE A 84 12.72 20.86 16.33
CA PHE A 84 13.39 21.96 15.63
C PHE A 84 14.83 21.50 15.30
N PRO A 85 15.37 21.74 14.08
CA PRO A 85 14.67 21.95 12.82
C PRO A 85 14.32 20.59 12.17
N PRO A 86 13.08 20.38 11.70
CA PRO A 86 12.73 19.13 11.05
C PRO A 86 13.22 19.21 9.60
N THR A 87 14.32 18.52 9.28
CA THR A 87 14.78 18.37 7.89
C THR A 87 13.76 17.62 7.01
N SER A 88 12.75 16.98 7.60
CA SER A 88 11.51 16.57 6.93
C SER A 88 10.43 16.22 7.98
N PRO A 89 9.14 16.56 7.78
CA PRO A 89 8.06 16.06 8.63
C PRO A 89 7.85 14.57 8.31
N ALA A 90 8.60 13.70 8.99
CA ALA A 90 8.45 12.26 8.84
C ALA A 90 7.22 11.81 9.63
N PHE A 91 6.19 11.35 8.93
CA PHE A 91 5.14 10.55 9.57
C PHE A 91 5.73 9.21 9.98
N THR A 92 5.32 8.70 11.13
CA THR A 92 5.64 7.34 11.59
C THR A 92 4.37 6.48 11.61
N ILE A 93 4.51 5.15 11.53
CA ILE A 93 3.37 4.23 11.60
C ILE A 93 3.02 3.97 13.06
N ALA A 94 1.89 4.51 13.52
CA ALA A 94 1.36 4.26 14.85
C ALA A 94 0.62 2.92 14.93
N ALA A 95 -0.24 2.62 13.95
CA ALA A 95 -0.99 1.37 13.90
C ALA A 95 -1.24 0.91 12.46
N ALA A 96 -1.48 -0.39 12.30
CA ALA A 96 -1.82 -1.00 11.03
C ALA A 96 -2.90 -2.07 11.26
N THR A 97 -4.05 -1.91 10.61
CA THR A 97 -5.24 -2.72 10.84
C THR A 97 -5.88 -3.09 9.51
N ILE A 98 -6.37 -4.31 9.37
CA ILE A 98 -7.11 -4.74 8.19
C ILE A 98 -8.58 -4.65 8.49
N LEU A 99 -9.32 -3.95 7.63
CA LEU A 99 -10.73 -3.66 7.82
C LEU A 99 -11.53 -4.12 6.60
N PRO A 100 -12.81 -4.50 6.77
CA PRO A 100 -13.68 -4.82 5.64
C PRO A 100 -13.91 -3.58 4.77
N LEU A 101 -14.01 -3.78 3.46
CA LEU A 101 -14.27 -2.68 2.52
C LEU A 101 -15.68 -2.11 2.70
N PRO A 102 -15.83 -0.78 2.78
CA PRO A 102 -17.14 -0.16 2.84
C PRO A 102 -17.88 -0.35 1.50
N LEU A 103 -19.14 -0.78 1.57
CA LEU A 103 -20.02 -0.89 0.40
C LEU A 103 -20.88 0.38 0.28
N PRO A 104 -21.03 0.99 -0.92
CA PRO A 104 -20.38 0.66 -2.19
C PRO A 104 -19.03 1.37 -2.40
N ALA A 105 -18.11 0.74 -3.14
CA ALA A 105 -16.87 1.38 -3.58
C ALA A 105 -17.14 2.61 -4.47
N ALA A 106 -16.25 3.62 -4.36
CA ALA A 106 -16.33 4.85 -5.14
C ALA A 106 -16.30 4.55 -6.67
N PRO A 107 -17.09 5.25 -7.51
CA PRO A 107 -17.17 4.99 -8.95
C PRO A 107 -15.81 5.03 -9.67
N ALA A 108 -14.94 6.00 -9.32
CA ALA A 108 -13.61 6.12 -9.90
C ALA A 108 -12.75 4.87 -9.63
N LEU A 109 -12.80 4.34 -8.41
CA LEU A 109 -12.07 3.14 -8.03
C LEU A 109 -12.62 1.90 -8.75
N LYS A 110 -13.95 1.80 -8.92
CA LYS A 110 -14.58 0.72 -9.70
C LYS A 110 -14.09 0.73 -11.14
N ALA A 111 -14.04 1.90 -11.78
CA ALA A 111 -13.54 2.05 -13.15
C ALA A 111 -12.06 1.66 -13.26
N GLN A 112 -11.22 2.12 -12.33
CA GLN A 112 -9.80 1.75 -12.28
C GLN A 112 -9.63 0.24 -12.08
N THR A 113 -10.39 -0.37 -11.17
CA THR A 113 -10.37 -1.81 -10.91
C THR A 113 -10.75 -2.61 -12.15
N ALA A 114 -11.81 -2.20 -12.86
CA ALA A 114 -12.24 -2.84 -14.10
C ALA A 114 -11.16 -2.78 -15.19
N GLU A 115 -10.48 -1.64 -15.32
CA GLU A 115 -9.37 -1.49 -16.29
C GLU A 115 -8.17 -2.38 -15.95
N ILE A 116 -7.80 -2.51 -14.67
CA ILE A 116 -6.71 -3.43 -14.26
C ILE A 116 -7.10 -4.89 -14.52
N ILE A 117 -8.34 -5.28 -14.21
CA ILE A 117 -8.83 -6.63 -14.49
C ILE A 117 -8.84 -6.92 -16.00
N LYS A 118 -9.25 -5.95 -16.83
CA LYS A 118 -9.22 -6.06 -18.29
C LYS A 118 -7.82 -6.33 -18.84
N ARG A 119 -6.78 -5.83 -18.17
CA ARG A 119 -5.37 -6.08 -18.49
C ARG A 119 -4.82 -7.40 -17.94
N GLY A 120 -5.67 -8.22 -17.31
CA GLY A 120 -5.28 -9.51 -16.72
C GLY A 120 -4.84 -9.44 -15.26
N GLY A 121 -4.91 -8.26 -14.62
CA GLY A 121 -4.59 -8.08 -13.21
C GLY A 121 -5.68 -8.56 -12.25
N LEU A 122 -5.42 -8.38 -10.95
CA LEU A 122 -6.40 -8.68 -9.88
C LEU A 122 -7.34 -7.52 -9.58
N GLY A 123 -6.89 -6.28 -9.76
CA GLY A 123 -7.66 -5.09 -9.43
C GLY A 123 -6.83 -4.06 -8.66
N VAL A 124 -7.49 -3.28 -7.80
CA VAL A 124 -6.86 -2.23 -7.00
C VAL A 124 -7.02 -2.54 -5.51
N ALA A 125 -5.91 -2.80 -4.83
CA ALA A 125 -5.88 -2.98 -3.39
C ALA A 125 -5.89 -1.61 -2.71
N GLN A 126 -6.75 -1.44 -1.70
CA GLN A 126 -6.92 -0.17 -1.02
C GLN A 126 -6.07 -0.09 0.24
N CYS A 127 -5.43 1.06 0.43
CA CYS A 127 -4.83 1.48 1.68
C CYS A 127 -5.45 2.81 2.11
N VAL A 128 -5.66 3.02 3.40
CA VAL A 128 -6.15 4.29 3.93
C VAL A 128 -5.17 4.77 4.98
N LEU A 129 -4.62 5.95 4.76
CA LEU A 129 -3.74 6.64 5.68
C LEU A 129 -4.56 7.58 6.54
N THR A 130 -4.45 7.48 7.87
CA THR A 130 -5.12 8.38 8.81
C THR A 130 -4.12 9.07 9.73
N CYS A 131 -4.30 10.37 10.00
CA CYS A 131 -3.52 11.11 10.99
C CYS A 131 -4.43 12.14 11.64
N GLY A 132 -4.80 11.95 12.91
CA GLY A 132 -5.92 12.69 13.51
C GLY A 132 -7.19 12.50 12.68
N ASP A 133 -7.85 13.61 12.31
CA ASP A 133 -9.04 13.58 11.47
C ASP A 133 -8.74 13.48 9.97
N ALA A 134 -7.48 13.62 9.57
CA ALA A 134 -7.10 13.57 8.16
C ALA A 134 -7.14 12.13 7.67
N ARG A 135 -7.85 11.92 6.55
CA ARG A 135 -7.97 10.62 5.88
C ARG A 135 -7.58 10.75 4.42
N VAL A 136 -6.57 10.00 4.02
CA VAL A 136 -6.07 9.97 2.64
C VAL A 136 -6.21 8.55 2.10
N PRO A 137 -7.15 8.29 1.17
CA PRO A 137 -7.20 7.02 0.47
C PRO A 137 -5.99 6.90 -0.46
N ASP A 138 -5.41 5.72 -0.50
CA ASP A 138 -4.33 5.30 -1.38
C ASP A 138 -4.66 3.96 -2.04
N ALA A 139 -4.01 3.66 -3.16
CA ALA A 139 -4.40 2.59 -4.05
C ALA A 139 -3.20 1.93 -4.74
N CYS A 140 -3.04 0.63 -4.50
CA CYS A 140 -2.03 -0.22 -5.12
C CYS A 140 -2.66 -1.02 -6.27
N ALA A 141 -2.22 -0.76 -7.51
CA ALA A 141 -2.66 -1.54 -8.67
C ALA A 141 -1.96 -2.90 -8.68
N VAL A 142 -2.72 -3.99 -8.64
CA VAL A 142 -2.18 -5.35 -8.66
C VAL A 142 -2.30 -5.91 -10.08
N LEU A 143 -1.28 -5.60 -10.89
CA LEU A 143 -1.26 -5.84 -12.34
C LEU A 143 -1.13 -7.31 -12.72
N GLU A 144 -0.55 -8.12 -11.85
CA GLU A 144 -0.32 -9.53 -12.11
C GLU A 144 -1.09 -10.38 -11.11
N ARG A 145 -1.62 -11.51 -11.59
CA ARG A 145 -2.05 -12.56 -10.68
C ARG A 145 -0.80 -13.15 -10.04
N PRO A 146 -0.67 -13.12 -8.70
CA PRO A 146 0.46 -13.71 -8.05
C PRO A 146 0.59 -15.16 -8.46
N ARG A 147 1.69 -15.46 -9.15
CA ARG A 147 2.14 -16.85 -9.31
C ARG A 147 2.82 -17.32 -8.03
N THR A 148 3.28 -16.36 -7.24
CA THR A 148 3.98 -16.56 -5.98
C THR A 148 3.00 -16.80 -4.85
N ARG A 149 3.41 -17.66 -3.91
CA ARG A 149 2.63 -18.02 -2.73
C ARG A 149 3.48 -17.75 -1.50
N VAL A 150 3.85 -16.49 -1.32
CA VAL A 150 4.82 -16.09 -0.30
C VAL A 150 4.21 -14.97 0.52
N VAL A 151 4.07 -15.20 1.82
CA VAL A 151 3.60 -14.22 2.79
C VAL A 151 4.79 -13.75 3.58
N LEU A 152 5.04 -12.44 3.58
CA LEU A 152 6.01 -11.80 4.44
C LEU A 152 5.36 -11.54 5.79
N THR A 153 5.81 -12.21 6.84
CA THR A 153 5.15 -12.19 8.16
C THR A 153 5.44 -10.91 8.94
N ASN A 154 6.63 -10.32 8.75
CA ASN A 154 7.08 -9.09 9.40
C ASN A 154 6.94 -7.85 8.50
N TRP A 155 5.97 -7.84 7.58
CA TRP A 155 5.75 -6.72 6.66
C TRP A 155 5.55 -5.38 7.39
N LYS A 156 4.93 -5.41 8.58
CA LYS A 156 4.68 -4.21 9.41
C LYS A 156 5.98 -3.60 9.93
N ASP A 157 6.90 -4.43 10.39
CA ASP A 157 8.20 -3.98 10.91
C ASP A 157 9.07 -3.40 9.78
N LEU A 158 9.00 -3.99 8.59
CA LEU A 158 9.69 -3.46 7.41
C LEU A 158 9.11 -2.13 6.94
N LEU A 159 7.78 -2.02 6.89
CA LEU A 159 7.12 -0.76 6.58
C LEU A 159 7.59 0.33 7.55
N LYS A 160 7.56 0.05 8.85
CA LYS A 160 8.01 0.97 9.88
C LYS A 160 9.49 1.33 9.69
N GLY A 161 10.36 0.34 9.51
CA GLY A 161 11.79 0.56 9.34
C GLY A 161 12.16 1.37 8.10
N VAL A 162 11.47 1.17 6.97
CA VAL A 162 11.69 1.98 5.76
C VAL A 162 11.20 3.42 5.95
N VAL A 163 10.04 3.59 6.57
CA VAL A 163 9.47 4.93 6.85
C VAL A 163 10.35 5.71 7.83
N GLU A 164 10.91 5.05 8.84
CA GLU A 164 11.78 5.65 9.85
C GLU A 164 13.25 5.74 9.41
N GLY A 165 13.59 5.23 8.23
CA GLY A 165 14.95 5.26 7.67
C GLY A 165 15.93 4.28 8.32
N THR A 166 15.46 3.33 9.15
CA THR A 166 16.30 2.28 9.74
C THR A 166 16.54 1.12 8.78
N VAL A 167 15.71 0.99 7.73
CA VAL A 167 15.86 0.02 6.64
C VAL A 167 15.85 0.78 5.33
N ARG A 168 16.84 0.56 4.46
CA ARG A 168 16.86 1.17 3.13
C ARG A 168 15.95 0.40 2.17
N GLU A 169 15.22 1.09 1.31
CA GLU A 169 14.30 0.44 0.37
C GLU A 169 15.03 -0.49 -0.61
N GLU A 170 16.28 -0.15 -0.99
CA GLU A 170 17.10 -0.97 -1.87
C GLU A 170 17.44 -2.34 -1.26
N GLU A 171 17.48 -2.44 0.08
CA GLU A 171 17.70 -3.70 0.77
C GLU A 171 16.53 -4.66 0.62
N LEU A 172 15.35 -4.18 0.20
CA LEU A 172 14.18 -5.00 -0.09
C LEU A 172 14.16 -5.53 -1.52
N ALA A 173 14.99 -5.01 -2.43
CA ALA A 173 15.04 -5.47 -3.83
C ALA A 173 15.24 -7.00 -3.98
N PRO A 174 16.07 -7.68 -3.16
CA PRO A 174 16.21 -9.13 -3.22
C PRO A 174 14.93 -9.91 -2.90
N LEU A 175 13.94 -9.32 -2.20
CA LEU A 175 12.68 -10.00 -1.87
C LEU A 175 11.94 -10.46 -3.12
N GLY A 176 11.97 -9.68 -4.21
CA GLY A 176 11.37 -10.08 -5.49
C GLY A 176 11.98 -11.38 -6.03
N LEU A 177 13.31 -11.46 -6.04
CA LEU A 177 14.05 -12.65 -6.49
C LEU A 177 13.85 -13.85 -5.56
N VAL A 178 13.83 -13.61 -4.25
CA VAL A 178 13.56 -14.64 -3.24
C VAL A 178 12.17 -15.22 -3.43
N LYS A 179 11.14 -14.38 -3.59
CA LYS A 179 9.76 -14.82 -3.84
C LYS A 179 9.69 -15.70 -5.08
N TYR A 180 10.36 -15.29 -6.16
CA TYR A 180 10.42 -16.06 -7.39
C TYR A 180 11.07 -17.43 -7.17
N ARG A 181 12.24 -17.49 -6.50
CA ARG A 181 12.95 -18.75 -6.21
C ARG A 181 12.14 -19.69 -5.31
N ILE A 182 11.54 -19.17 -4.25
CA ILE A 182 10.68 -19.94 -3.35
C ILE A 182 9.50 -20.51 -4.13
N THR A 183 8.88 -19.68 -4.96
CA THR A 183 7.75 -20.09 -5.79
C THR A 183 8.16 -21.22 -6.72
N ALA A 184 9.26 -21.07 -7.47
CA ALA A 184 9.76 -22.10 -8.37
C ALA A 184 9.96 -23.46 -7.67
N ARG A 185 10.37 -23.47 -6.40
CA ARG A 185 10.55 -24.67 -5.57
C ARG A 185 9.24 -25.23 -4.97
N LEU A 186 8.17 -24.45 -4.95
CA LEU A 186 6.87 -24.82 -4.41
C LEU A 186 5.79 -25.00 -5.50
N LEU A 187 6.11 -24.77 -6.78
CA LEU A 187 5.16 -24.79 -7.90
C LEU A 187 4.45 -26.15 -8.06
N ASP A 188 5.09 -27.24 -7.65
CA ASP A 188 4.54 -28.59 -7.63
C ASP A 188 3.50 -28.81 -6.52
N ARG A 189 3.39 -27.91 -5.54
CA ARG A 189 2.58 -28.06 -4.33
C ARG A 189 1.43 -27.05 -4.29
N LYS A 190 0.36 -27.35 -5.03
CA LYS A 190 -0.86 -26.53 -5.15
C LYS A 190 -1.57 -26.21 -3.84
N ASP A 191 -1.21 -26.85 -2.73
CA ASP A 191 -1.80 -26.61 -1.42
C ASP A 191 -0.79 -26.05 -0.42
N LYS A 192 0.36 -25.55 -0.87
CA LYS A 192 1.36 -24.96 0.02
C LYS A 192 1.66 -23.50 -0.30
N TYR A 193 2.18 -22.78 0.70
CA TYR A 193 2.72 -21.43 0.59
C TYR A 193 3.90 -21.27 1.56
N ALA A 194 4.76 -20.29 1.34
CA ALA A 194 5.84 -19.96 2.27
C ALA A 194 5.46 -18.77 3.14
N ALA A 195 5.60 -18.92 4.46
CA ALA A 195 5.63 -17.81 5.39
C ALA A 195 7.09 -17.46 5.65
N ILE A 196 7.50 -16.26 5.25
CA ILE A 196 8.89 -15.80 5.36
C ILE A 196 9.00 -14.57 6.24
N THR A 197 10.16 -14.40 6.84
CA THR A 197 10.57 -13.24 7.62
C THR A 197 11.84 -12.70 7.00
N TRP A 198 11.91 -11.40 6.78
CA TRP A 198 13.10 -10.72 6.27
C TRP A 198 13.78 -9.89 7.36
N SER A 199 15.05 -10.14 7.62
CA SER A 199 15.82 -9.41 8.62
C SER A 199 17.28 -9.32 8.19
N ASN A 200 17.83 -8.11 8.13
CA ASN A 200 19.26 -7.86 7.86
C ASN A 200 19.79 -8.62 6.63
N GLY A 201 19.10 -8.53 5.50
CA GLY A 201 19.50 -9.20 4.26
C GLY A 201 19.26 -10.72 4.24
N ARG A 202 18.70 -11.30 5.30
CA ARG A 202 18.44 -12.74 5.41
C ARG A 202 16.94 -13.04 5.38
N VAL A 203 16.61 -14.15 4.73
CA VAL A 203 15.26 -14.70 4.67
C VAL A 203 15.23 -15.94 5.55
N THR A 204 14.34 -15.95 6.53
CA THR A 204 13.99 -17.16 7.28
C THR A 204 12.52 -17.47 7.03
N GLY A 205 12.07 -18.70 7.31
CA GLY A 205 10.68 -19.04 7.08
C GLY A 205 10.42 -20.53 7.06
N HIS A 206 9.16 -20.87 6.86
CA HIS A 206 8.68 -22.24 6.79
C HIS A 206 7.57 -22.35 5.73
N THR A 207 7.31 -23.58 5.29
CA THR A 207 6.24 -23.86 4.33
C THR A 207 5.00 -24.30 5.09
N LEU A 208 3.85 -23.72 4.76
CA LEU A 208 2.56 -23.98 5.37
C LEU A 208 1.58 -24.57 4.35
N SER A 209 0.55 -25.25 4.86
CA SER A 209 -0.53 -25.82 4.04
C SER A 209 -1.72 -24.86 3.97
N LYS A 210 -2.39 -24.81 2.81
CA LYS A 210 -3.67 -24.12 2.63
C LYS A 210 -4.83 -24.81 3.35
N MET A 211 -4.64 -26.08 3.70
CA MET A 211 -5.65 -26.89 4.39
C MET A 211 -5.53 -26.79 5.92
N ASP A 212 -4.52 -26.07 6.42
CA ASP A 212 -4.37 -25.85 7.86
C ASP A 212 -5.56 -25.03 8.37
N GLY A 213 -6.30 -25.48 9.39
CA GLY A 213 -7.46 -24.74 9.91
C GLY A 213 -7.10 -23.35 10.43
N ALA A 214 -5.85 -23.15 10.86
CA ALA A 214 -5.33 -21.84 11.26
C ALA A 214 -5.12 -20.88 10.07
N PHE A 215 -5.09 -21.41 8.84
CA PHE A 215 -4.87 -20.66 7.59
C PHE A 215 -6.05 -19.77 7.19
N CYS A 216 -7.26 -20.12 7.63
CA CYS A 216 -8.49 -19.37 7.35
C CYS A 216 -8.92 -18.48 8.52
N GLN A 217 -8.32 -18.65 9.71
CA GLN A 217 -8.58 -17.74 10.83
C GLN A 217 -7.80 -16.42 10.61
N PRO A 218 -8.45 -15.27 10.87
CA PRO A 218 -8.00 -13.96 10.40
C PRO A 218 -6.64 -13.59 10.97
N LEU A 219 -5.93 -12.70 10.29
CA LEU A 219 -4.82 -11.95 10.90
C LEU A 219 -5.32 -11.44 12.26
N PRO A 220 -4.73 -11.86 13.40
CA PRO A 220 -5.25 -11.46 14.69
C PRO A 220 -5.27 -9.93 14.77
N THR A 221 -6.47 -9.38 14.95
CA THR A 221 -6.75 -7.94 15.07
C THR A 221 -6.41 -7.39 16.46
N ARG A 222 -5.65 -8.12 17.28
CA ARG A 222 -5.26 -7.71 18.63
C ARG A 222 -3.78 -8.00 18.87
N LEU A 223 -2.99 -6.94 18.87
CA LEU A 223 -1.89 -6.76 19.83
C LEU A 223 -2.48 -6.02 21.03
#